data_AF-A0A7R9L402-F1
#
_entry.id   AF-A0A7R9L402-F1
#
_cell.length_a   1.000
_cell.length_b   1.000
_cell.length_c   1.000
_cell.angle_alpha   90.00
_cell.angle_beta   90.00
_cell.angle_gamma   90.00
#
_symmetry.space_group_name_H-M   'P 1'
#
loop_
_entity.id
_entity.type
_entity.pdbx_description
1 polymer ?
#
loop_
_entity_poly.entity_id
_entity_poly.type
_entity_poly.pdbx_seq_one_letter_code
_entity_poly.pdbx_strand_id
1 'polypeptide(L)'
;VISNYAKGRTPPGVNTWQFNFRFDKNRDKLAKDSIDLLVNSGLNFDRMASADGIDATDFAELLTTSGLVLNESTRWISFDGCYDFGYLLKILTDECLPSTLQEFTELLSIFFPVVYDIKLVLNCIKGYAGSLQDESLQLDVRRYGAPHQAGSDSLLTGNTFFRLLDYYKVRPEDTYQYSGHLYRLSPHSSDHNRISPDSTDSCDSTSITNGNDYY
;
A
#
# COMPACT_ATOMS: atom_id res chain seq x y z
N VAL A 1 10.40 4.28 -23.90
CA VAL A 1 9.90 5.06 -22.73
C VAL A 1 10.52 4.61 -21.39
N ILE A 2 11.40 3.60 -21.36
CA ILE A 2 11.88 2.97 -20.12
C ILE A 2 13.07 3.70 -19.42
N SER A 3 13.68 4.74 -19.99
CA SER A 3 14.95 5.28 -19.46
C SER A 3 14.87 6.53 -18.57
N ASN A 4 13.72 7.21 -18.46
CA ASN A 4 13.61 8.46 -17.67
C ASN A 4 12.94 8.28 -16.30
N TYR A 5 11.95 7.39 -16.17
CA TYR A 5 11.23 7.17 -14.90
C TYR A 5 11.93 6.17 -13.96
N ALA A 6 12.90 5.40 -14.46
CA ALA A 6 13.71 4.48 -13.68
C ALA A 6 14.65 5.17 -12.66
N LYS A 7 14.67 6.51 -12.61
CA LYS A 7 15.51 7.33 -11.71
C LYS A 7 14.68 8.19 -10.74
N GLY A 8 13.43 7.83 -10.47
CA GLY A 8 12.57 8.56 -9.54
C GLY A 8 12.15 9.96 -9.99
N ARG A 9 12.20 10.24 -11.30
CA ARG A 9 11.71 11.50 -11.85
C ARG A 9 10.18 11.50 -11.88
N THR A 10 9.57 12.57 -11.39
CA THR A 10 8.13 12.77 -11.45
C THR A 10 7.73 13.63 -12.65
N PRO A 11 6.50 13.49 -13.19
CA PRO A 11 6.01 14.39 -14.23
C PRO A 11 5.89 15.83 -13.69
N PRO A 12 6.01 16.84 -14.57
CA PRO A 12 5.81 18.24 -14.18
C PRO A 12 4.36 18.47 -13.74
N GLY A 13 4.16 19.33 -12.74
CA GLY A 13 2.83 19.62 -12.19
C GLY A 13 2.39 18.56 -11.19
N VAL A 14 1.15 18.06 -11.34
CA VAL A 14 0.57 17.06 -10.44
C VAL A 14 1.17 15.68 -10.74
N ASN A 15 1.72 15.06 -9.70
CA ASN A 15 2.34 13.73 -9.77
C ASN A 15 1.81 12.77 -8.69
N THR A 16 0.80 13.20 -7.93
CA THR A 16 0.18 12.41 -6.86
C THR A 16 -1.31 12.73 -6.84
N TRP A 17 -2.13 11.70 -6.77
CA TRP A 17 -3.58 11.80 -6.67
C TRP A 17 -4.04 11.11 -5.38
N GLN A 18 -4.93 11.77 -4.64
CA GLN A 18 -5.61 11.19 -3.49
C GLN A 18 -7.08 10.98 -3.82
N PHE A 19 -7.47 9.71 -3.91
CA PHE A 19 -8.85 9.30 -4.14
C PHE A 19 -9.57 9.23 -2.78
N ASN A 20 -10.62 10.02 -2.60
CA ASN A 20 -11.41 10.03 -1.37
C ASN A 20 -12.72 9.28 -1.63
N PHE A 21 -12.77 8.03 -1.19
CA PHE A 21 -13.93 7.17 -1.39
C PHE A 21 -15.12 7.59 -0.52
N ARG A 22 -16.31 7.24 -0.99
CA ARG A 22 -17.53 7.39 -0.21
C ARG A 22 -17.42 6.58 1.07
N PHE A 23 -17.63 7.24 2.20
CA PHE A 23 -17.59 6.62 3.52
C PHE A 23 -18.47 7.41 4.50
N ASP A 24 -19.36 6.75 5.21
CA ASP A 24 -20.21 7.31 6.24
C ASP A 24 -19.88 6.69 7.59
N LYS A 25 -19.18 7.44 8.44
CA LYS A 25 -18.76 7.00 9.79
C LYS A 25 -19.91 6.58 10.72
N ASN A 26 -21.17 6.91 10.39
CA ASN A 26 -22.33 6.50 11.17
C ASN A 26 -22.94 5.18 10.69
N ARG A 27 -22.59 4.73 9.47
CA ARG A 27 -23.11 3.51 8.84
C ARG A 27 -22.03 2.45 8.68
N ASP A 28 -20.84 2.89 8.29
CA ASP A 28 -19.70 2.04 7.97
C ASP A 28 -18.87 1.75 9.22
N LYS A 29 -18.35 0.53 9.28
CA LYS A 29 -17.58 0.06 10.44
C LYS A 29 -16.14 0.54 10.31
N LEU A 30 -15.67 1.26 11.32
CA LEU A 30 -14.27 1.63 11.49
C LEU A 30 -13.97 1.72 12.99
N ALA A 31 -12.75 1.34 13.39
CA ALA A 31 -12.32 1.49 14.77
C ALA A 31 -12.34 2.97 15.18
N LYS A 32 -12.83 3.27 16.38
CA LYS A 32 -12.99 4.65 16.86
C LYS A 32 -11.66 5.41 16.84
N ASP A 33 -10.59 4.77 17.31
CA ASP A 33 -9.25 5.38 17.37
C ASP A 33 -8.74 5.73 15.96
N SER A 34 -9.09 4.93 14.94
CA SER A 34 -8.78 5.24 13.55
C SER A 34 -9.57 6.44 13.02
N ILE A 35 -10.84 6.61 13.41
CA ILE A 35 -11.63 7.79 13.05
C ILE A 35 -10.97 9.06 13.59
N ASP A 36 -10.64 9.06 14.89
CA ASP A 36 -10.06 10.24 15.55
C ASP A 36 -8.69 10.58 14.94
N LEU A 37 -7.85 9.58 14.67
CA LEU A 37 -6.58 9.76 13.98
C LEU A 37 -6.76 10.39 12.58
N LEU A 38 -7.68 9.85 11.78
CA LEU A 38 -7.88 10.32 10.40
C LEU A 38 -8.50 11.72 10.36
N VAL A 39 -9.42 12.05 11.26
CA VAL A 39 -9.95 13.42 11.43
C VAL A 39 -8.81 14.37 11.77
N ASN A 40 -7.97 14.03 12.75
CA ASN A 40 -6.82 14.84 13.15
C ASN A 40 -5.78 14.98 12.03
N SER A 41 -5.72 14.01 11.12
CA SER A 41 -4.86 14.02 9.94
C SER A 41 -5.45 14.84 8.78
N GLY A 42 -6.67 15.39 8.93
CA GLY A 42 -7.30 16.30 7.98
C GLY A 42 -8.33 15.66 7.04
N LEU A 43 -8.77 14.44 7.33
CA LEU A 43 -9.79 13.75 6.54
C LEU A 43 -11.19 14.33 6.81
N ASN A 44 -11.92 14.69 5.76
CA ASN A 44 -13.26 15.26 5.88
C ASN A 44 -14.34 14.20 5.61
N PHE A 45 -14.76 13.50 6.68
CA PHE A 45 -15.79 12.47 6.61
C PHE A 45 -17.14 12.99 6.13
N ASP A 46 -17.51 14.24 6.45
CA ASP A 46 -18.81 14.80 6.02
C ASP A 46 -18.84 14.99 4.50
N ARG A 47 -17.72 15.41 3.91
CA ARG A 47 -17.56 15.50 2.45
C ARG A 47 -17.55 14.11 1.80
N MET A 48 -16.86 13.14 2.41
CA MET A 48 -16.79 11.77 1.91
C MET A 48 -18.16 11.07 1.93
N ALA A 49 -19.00 11.35 2.92
CA ALA A 49 -20.36 10.80 2.99
C ALA A 49 -21.32 11.41 1.93
N SER A 50 -20.94 12.56 1.35
CA SER A 50 -21.76 13.31 0.39
C SER A 50 -21.65 12.76 -1.04
N ALA A 51 -22.24 13.47 -2.01
CA ALA A 51 -22.09 13.18 -3.43
C ALA A 51 -20.65 13.38 -3.95
N ASP A 52 -19.77 14.06 -3.19
CA ASP A 52 -18.35 14.23 -3.53
C ASP A 52 -17.50 12.97 -3.30
N GLY A 53 -17.98 12.02 -2.50
CA GLY A 53 -17.28 10.76 -2.23
C GLY A 53 -17.32 9.83 -3.45
N ILE A 54 -16.15 9.34 -3.85
CA ILE A 54 -16.00 8.45 -5.02
C ILE A 54 -16.65 7.10 -4.73
N ASP A 55 -17.52 6.64 -5.63
CA ASP A 55 -18.01 5.27 -5.59
C ASP A 55 -16.87 4.30 -5.92
N ALA A 56 -16.70 3.26 -5.10
CA ALA A 56 -15.61 2.31 -5.28
C ALA A 56 -15.74 1.53 -6.60
N THR A 57 -16.96 1.29 -7.06
CA THR A 57 -17.26 0.60 -8.33
C THR A 57 -16.85 1.46 -9.53
N ASP A 58 -17.22 2.75 -9.51
CA ASP A 58 -16.83 3.70 -10.57
C ASP A 58 -15.30 3.81 -10.65
N PHE A 59 -14.62 3.84 -9.49
CA PHE A 59 -13.17 3.82 -9.45
C PHE A 59 -12.59 2.52 -10.01
N ALA A 60 -13.15 1.36 -9.66
CA ALA A 60 -12.70 0.06 -10.14
C ALA A 60 -12.78 -0.04 -11.67
N GLU A 61 -13.89 0.41 -12.27
CA GLU A 61 -14.09 0.44 -13.71
C GLU A 61 -13.01 1.27 -14.43
N LEU A 62 -12.79 2.50 -13.93
CA LEU A 62 -11.79 3.41 -14.51
C LEU A 62 -10.37 2.91 -14.29
N LEU A 63 -10.05 2.37 -13.11
CA LEU A 63 -8.72 1.85 -12.81
C LEU A 63 -8.40 0.64 -13.69
N THR A 64 -9.36 -0.27 -13.89
CA THR A 64 -9.20 -1.48 -14.72
C THR A 64 -8.82 -1.15 -16.16
N THR A 65 -9.39 -0.08 -16.72
CA THR A 65 -9.14 0.33 -18.12
C THR A 65 -8.03 1.38 -18.28
N SER A 66 -7.43 1.85 -17.18
CA SER A 66 -6.40 2.90 -17.18
C SER A 66 -5.03 2.45 -17.71
N GLY A 67 -4.76 1.14 -17.72
CA GLY A 67 -3.44 0.57 -17.97
C GLY A 67 -2.50 0.56 -16.75
N LEU A 68 -2.96 0.97 -15.56
CA LEU A 68 -2.20 0.90 -14.31
C LEU A 68 -2.23 -0.50 -13.66
N VAL A 69 -3.28 -1.27 -13.91
CA VAL A 69 -3.42 -2.67 -13.48
C VAL A 69 -3.43 -3.59 -14.70
N LEU A 70 -3.26 -4.90 -14.50
CA LEU A 70 -3.24 -5.91 -15.57
C LEU A 70 -2.18 -5.63 -16.65
N ASN A 71 -1.07 -4.97 -16.27
CA ASN A 71 -0.06 -4.48 -17.21
C ASN A 71 1.36 -4.70 -16.67
N GLU A 72 2.13 -5.55 -17.34
CA GLU A 72 3.52 -5.90 -16.99
C GLU A 72 4.50 -4.72 -17.13
N SER A 73 4.13 -3.68 -17.88
CA SER A 73 4.96 -2.47 -18.00
C SER A 73 4.82 -1.53 -16.80
N THR A 74 3.79 -1.73 -15.97
CA THR A 74 3.53 -0.93 -14.77
C THR A 74 4.19 -1.56 -13.55
N ARG A 75 4.82 -0.74 -12.72
CA ARG A 75 5.50 -1.18 -11.49
C ARG A 75 4.87 -0.47 -10.31
N TRP A 76 4.31 -1.25 -9.39
CA TRP A 76 3.72 -0.76 -8.16
C TRP A 76 4.76 -0.75 -7.05
N ILE A 77 4.74 0.30 -6.23
CA ILE A 77 5.64 0.47 -5.09
C ILE A 77 4.74 0.72 -3.88
N SER A 78 4.96 -0.03 -2.80
CA SER A 78 4.23 0.10 -1.54
C SER A 78 5.18 0.08 -0.35
N PHE A 79 4.66 0.34 0.84
CA PHE A 79 5.37 0.13 2.09
C PHE A 79 4.45 -0.60 3.06
N ASP A 80 4.77 -1.85 3.42
CA ASP A 80 3.88 -2.69 4.25
C ASP A 80 2.48 -2.90 3.61
N GLY A 81 2.47 -3.08 2.29
CA GLY A 81 1.28 -2.88 1.45
C GLY A 81 0.26 -4.02 1.45
N CYS A 82 0.31 -4.94 2.43
CA CYS A 82 -0.58 -6.11 2.44
C CYS A 82 -2.06 -5.71 2.45
N TYR A 83 -2.43 -4.77 3.31
CA TYR A 83 -3.80 -4.26 3.37
C TYR A 83 -4.12 -3.39 2.16
N ASP A 84 -3.17 -2.59 1.66
CA ASP A 84 -3.39 -1.73 0.49
C ASP A 84 -3.80 -2.55 -0.73
N PHE A 85 -3.05 -3.60 -1.05
CA PHE A 85 -3.38 -4.48 -2.16
C PHE A 85 -4.60 -5.36 -1.89
N GLY A 86 -4.85 -5.75 -0.64
CA GLY A 86 -6.10 -6.41 -0.27
C GLY A 86 -7.34 -5.55 -0.55
N TYR A 87 -7.31 -4.27 -0.17
CA TYR A 87 -8.41 -3.36 -0.49
C TYR A 87 -8.55 -3.10 -1.99
N LEU A 88 -7.45 -2.90 -2.71
CA LEU A 88 -7.51 -2.72 -4.16
C LEU A 88 -8.07 -3.96 -4.88
N LEU A 89 -7.62 -5.16 -4.52
CA LEU A 89 -8.16 -6.40 -5.08
C LEU A 89 -9.64 -6.55 -4.77
N LYS A 90 -10.05 -6.32 -3.52
CA LYS A 90 -11.47 -6.35 -3.14
C LYS A 90 -12.31 -5.40 -3.99
N ILE A 91 -11.84 -4.18 -4.22
CA ILE A 91 -12.54 -3.19 -5.05
C ILE A 91 -12.54 -3.60 -6.53
N LEU A 92 -11.43 -4.12 -7.04
CA LEU A 92 -11.27 -4.47 -8.45
C LEU A 92 -12.02 -5.74 -8.85
N THR A 93 -12.16 -6.70 -7.93
CA THR A 93 -12.90 -7.93 -8.18
C THR A 93 -14.37 -7.85 -7.77
N ASP A 94 -14.72 -6.93 -6.86
CA ASP A 94 -16.03 -6.88 -6.19
C ASP A 94 -16.43 -8.23 -5.57
N GLU A 95 -15.43 -8.94 -5.02
CA GLU A 95 -15.58 -10.28 -4.46
C GLU A 95 -14.94 -10.35 -3.06
N CYS A 96 -15.25 -11.40 -2.31
CA CYS A 96 -14.50 -11.74 -1.12
C CYS A 96 -13.03 -11.99 -1.48
N LEU A 97 -12.11 -11.56 -0.61
CA LEU A 97 -10.70 -11.87 -0.79
C LEU A 97 -10.48 -13.39 -0.73
N PRO A 98 -9.50 -13.92 -1.48
CA PRO A 98 -9.19 -15.33 -1.46
C PRO A 98 -8.90 -15.86 -0.06
N SER A 99 -9.36 -17.08 0.21
CA SER A 99 -9.27 -17.71 1.53
C SER A 99 -7.89 -18.29 1.84
N THR A 100 -7.06 -18.47 0.82
CA THR A 100 -5.70 -19.00 0.96
C THR A 100 -4.68 -17.97 0.49
N LEU A 101 -3.50 -18.00 1.11
CA LEU A 101 -2.38 -17.14 0.69
C LEU A 101 -1.99 -17.39 -0.78
N GLN A 102 -2.02 -18.65 -1.21
CA GLN A 102 -1.68 -19.01 -2.59
C GLN A 102 -2.62 -18.31 -3.58
N GLU A 103 -3.94 -18.49 -3.42
CA GLU A 103 -4.93 -17.86 -4.30
C GLU A 103 -4.83 -16.32 -4.25
N PHE A 104 -4.56 -15.74 -3.08
CA PHE A 104 -4.33 -14.30 -2.95
C PHE A 104 -3.11 -13.85 -3.75
N THR A 105 -1.98 -14.55 -3.65
CA THR A 105 -0.77 -14.21 -4.41
C THR A 105 -0.92 -14.42 -5.92
N GLU A 106 -1.67 -15.44 -6.34
CA GLU A 106 -2.01 -15.66 -7.74
C GLU A 106 -2.86 -14.49 -8.27
N LEU A 107 -3.90 -14.10 -7.54
CA LEU A 107 -4.75 -12.96 -7.90
C LEU A 107 -3.97 -11.63 -7.92
N LEU A 108 -3.11 -11.40 -6.93
CA LEU A 108 -2.21 -10.24 -6.87
C LEU A 108 -1.33 -10.17 -8.13
N SER A 109 -0.76 -11.30 -8.56
CA SER A 109 0.12 -11.36 -9.73
C SER A 109 -0.58 -11.04 -11.05
N ILE A 110 -1.88 -11.31 -11.13
CA ILE A 110 -2.70 -10.98 -12.30
C ILE A 110 -2.91 -9.46 -12.37
N PHE A 111 -3.44 -8.86 -11.30
CA PHE A 111 -3.76 -7.43 -11.29
C PHE A 111 -2.53 -6.53 -11.20
N PHE A 112 -1.50 -6.97 -10.49
CA PHE A 112 -0.28 -6.22 -10.21
C PHE A 112 0.96 -7.07 -10.53
N PRO A 113 1.31 -7.26 -11.82
CA PRO A 113 2.39 -8.18 -12.21
C PRO A 113 3.77 -7.83 -11.64
N VAL A 114 4.01 -6.55 -11.34
CA VAL A 114 5.28 -6.08 -10.75
C VAL A 114 4.98 -5.19 -9.54
N VAL A 115 5.27 -5.71 -8.35
CA VAL A 115 5.09 -5.02 -7.07
C VAL A 115 6.40 -5.05 -6.28
N TYR A 116 6.81 -3.90 -5.73
CA TYR A 116 7.91 -3.80 -4.77
C TYR A 116 7.39 -3.24 -3.44
N ASP A 117 7.39 -4.08 -2.40
CA ASP A 117 7.18 -3.63 -1.03
C ASP A 117 8.51 -3.15 -0.44
N ILE A 118 8.65 -1.85 -0.23
CA ILE A 118 9.86 -1.22 0.28
C ILE A 118 10.26 -1.80 1.64
N LYS A 119 9.28 -2.12 2.50
CA LYS A 119 9.57 -2.65 3.84
C LYS A 119 10.20 -4.03 3.76
N LEU A 120 9.75 -4.86 2.81
CA LEU A 120 10.40 -6.14 2.53
C LEU A 120 11.84 -5.95 2.05
N VAL A 121 12.05 -5.05 1.10
CA VAL A 121 13.39 -4.77 0.56
C VAL A 121 14.33 -4.29 1.66
N LEU A 122 13.92 -3.35 2.51
CA LEU A 122 14.70 -2.87 3.65
C LEU A 122 14.97 -3.97 4.69
N ASN A 123 13.96 -4.81 4.96
CA ASN A 123 14.11 -5.94 5.86
C ASN A 123 15.18 -6.91 5.36
N CYS A 124 15.15 -7.27 4.07
CA CYS A 124 16.13 -8.18 3.49
C CYS A 124 17.55 -7.58 3.41
N ILE A 125 17.67 -6.26 3.19
CA ILE A 125 18.99 -5.60 3.08
C ILE A 125 19.65 -5.41 4.45
N LYS A 126 18.89 -4.92 5.46
CA LYS A 126 19.47 -4.45 6.72
C LYS A 126 18.69 -4.88 7.98
N GLY A 127 17.75 -5.82 7.86
CA GLY A 127 16.91 -6.26 8.99
C GLY A 127 15.98 -5.16 9.51
N TYR A 128 15.60 -4.22 8.65
CA TYR A 128 14.71 -3.13 9.04
C TYR A 128 13.29 -3.61 9.33
N ALA A 129 12.68 -3.07 10.40
CA ALA A 129 11.30 -3.34 10.78
C ALA A 129 10.54 -2.05 11.22
N GLY A 130 11.13 -0.87 11.00
CA GLY A 130 10.59 0.42 11.42
C GLY A 130 9.50 0.99 10.49
N SER A 131 9.13 2.26 10.73
CA SER A 131 8.09 2.96 9.98
C SER A 131 8.62 3.66 8.71
N LEU A 132 7.74 3.92 7.75
CA LEU A 132 8.09 4.72 6.56
C LEU A 132 8.64 6.10 6.96
N GLN A 133 8.09 6.69 8.03
CA GLN A 133 8.50 8.00 8.50
C GLN A 133 9.95 7.98 8.99
N ASP A 134 10.33 6.99 9.79
CA ASP A 134 11.70 6.87 10.32
C ASP A 134 12.71 6.64 9.20
N GLU A 135 12.39 5.75 8.25
CA GLU A 135 13.27 5.50 7.11
C GLU A 135 13.43 6.74 6.24
N SER A 136 12.32 7.45 5.97
CA SER A 136 12.37 8.67 5.17
C SER A 136 13.26 9.75 5.81
N LEU A 137 13.22 9.87 7.15
CA LEU A 137 14.08 10.77 7.91
C LEU A 137 15.55 10.35 7.82
N GLN A 138 15.84 9.04 7.97
CA GLN A 138 17.20 8.51 7.84
C GLN A 138 17.80 8.80 6.46
N LEU A 139 16.98 8.74 5.41
CA LEU A 139 17.39 8.95 4.03
C LEU A 139 17.36 10.41 3.57
N ASP A 140 17.03 11.35 4.47
CA ASP A 140 16.85 12.77 4.18
C ASP A 140 15.81 13.02 3.07
N VAL A 141 14.70 12.28 3.12
CA VAL A 141 13.56 12.42 2.21
C VAL A 141 12.51 13.29 2.88
N ARG A 142 12.23 14.43 2.25
CA ARG A 142 11.23 15.38 2.73
C ARG A 142 9.81 14.90 2.39
N ARG A 143 8.92 14.93 3.40
CA ARG A 143 7.48 14.77 3.23
C ARG A 143 6.82 16.04 2.68
N TYR A 144 5.85 15.85 1.80
CA TYR A 144 4.95 16.89 1.29
C TYR A 144 3.50 16.49 1.52
N GLY A 145 2.76 17.33 2.25
CA GLY A 145 1.39 17.02 2.71
C GLY A 145 1.36 16.49 4.15
N ALA A 146 0.14 16.26 4.66
CA ALA A 146 -0.07 15.77 6.02
C ALA A 146 0.32 14.28 6.14
N PRO A 147 0.92 13.84 7.26
CA PRO A 147 1.08 12.40 7.51
C PRO A 147 -0.29 11.71 7.64
N HIS A 148 -0.34 10.39 7.40
CA HIS A 148 -1.57 9.59 7.47
C HIS A 148 -2.65 10.02 6.46
N GLN A 149 -2.22 10.60 5.34
CA GLN A 149 -3.05 10.82 4.16
C GLN A 149 -2.42 10.10 2.98
N ALA A 150 -3.19 9.27 2.29
CA ALA A 150 -2.70 8.37 1.24
C ALA A 150 -1.92 9.08 0.12
N GLY A 151 -2.29 10.31 -0.24
CA GLY A 151 -1.53 11.11 -1.20
C GLY A 151 -0.11 11.42 -0.69
N SER A 152 -0.01 12.02 0.50
CA SER A 152 1.28 12.35 1.12
C SER A 152 2.14 11.11 1.39
N ASP A 153 1.52 10.03 1.88
CA ASP A 153 2.21 8.77 2.19
C ASP A 153 2.69 8.05 0.91
N SER A 154 1.90 8.03 -0.16
CA SER A 154 2.33 7.44 -1.45
C SER A 154 3.47 8.21 -2.11
N LEU A 155 3.45 9.55 -2.04
CA LEU A 155 4.55 10.38 -2.52
C LEU A 155 5.82 10.14 -1.69
N LEU A 156 5.71 10.07 -0.37
CA LEU A 156 6.83 9.76 0.50
C LEU A 156 7.38 8.36 0.22
N THR A 157 6.51 7.38 0.03
CA THR A 157 6.83 5.99 -0.33
C THR A 157 7.68 5.96 -1.61
N GLY A 158 7.19 6.56 -2.70
CA GLY A 158 7.92 6.60 -3.98
C GLY A 158 9.29 7.28 -3.87
N ASN A 159 9.34 8.45 -3.23
CA ASN A 159 10.61 9.18 -3.04
C ASN A 159 11.60 8.39 -2.18
N THR A 160 11.12 7.72 -1.12
CA THR A 160 11.92 6.89 -0.23
C THR A 160 12.51 5.70 -0.97
N PHE A 161 11.73 5.02 -1.83
CA PHE A 161 12.21 3.89 -2.63
C PHE A 161 13.41 4.27 -3.49
N PHE A 162 13.30 5.33 -4.31
CA PHE A 162 14.40 5.70 -5.20
C PHE A 162 15.62 6.20 -4.42
N ARG A 163 15.41 6.92 -3.32
CA ARG A 163 16.50 7.37 -2.45
C ARG A 163 17.23 6.22 -1.77
N LEU A 164 16.50 5.19 -1.34
CA LEU A 164 17.01 3.96 -0.73
C LEU A 164 17.96 3.24 -1.69
N LEU A 165 17.55 3.05 -2.95
CA LEU A 165 18.38 2.37 -3.96
C LEU A 165 19.74 3.06 -4.10
N ASP A 166 19.74 4.40 -4.17
CA ASP A 166 20.96 5.20 -4.27
C ASP A 166 21.79 5.21 -2.98
N TYR A 167 21.15 5.23 -1.81
CA TYR A 167 21.82 5.28 -0.51
C TYR A 167 22.55 3.96 -0.21
N TYR A 168 21.84 2.84 -0.36
CA TYR A 168 22.37 1.50 -0.07
C TYR A 168 23.11 0.88 -1.26
N LYS A 169 23.24 1.59 -2.38
CA LYS A 169 23.90 1.12 -3.60
C LYS A 169 23.29 -0.18 -4.13
N VAL A 170 21.97 -0.32 -3.98
CA VAL A 170 21.19 -1.46 -4.45
C VAL A 170 20.88 -1.23 -5.92
N ARG A 171 21.30 -2.15 -6.78
CA ARG A 171 20.93 -2.06 -8.19
C ARG A 171 19.50 -2.57 -8.36
N PRO A 172 18.71 -2.04 -9.30
CA PRO A 172 17.35 -2.52 -9.53
C PRO A 172 17.28 -4.04 -9.71
N GLU A 173 18.25 -4.63 -10.39
CA GLU A 173 18.32 -6.08 -10.64
C GLU A 173 18.44 -6.89 -9.35
N ASP A 174 19.10 -6.35 -8.32
CA ASP A 174 19.24 -6.99 -7.02
C ASP A 174 17.90 -7.05 -6.26
N THR A 175 16.91 -6.27 -6.69
CA THR A 175 15.56 -6.27 -6.12
C THR A 175 14.58 -7.21 -6.81
N TYR A 176 14.92 -7.75 -7.99
CA TYR A 176 13.97 -8.52 -8.81
C TYR A 176 13.42 -9.77 -8.10
N GLN A 177 14.21 -10.38 -7.25
CA GLN A 177 13.80 -11.51 -6.40
C GLN A 177 12.70 -11.16 -5.38
N TYR A 178 12.48 -9.87 -5.10
CA TYR A 178 11.43 -9.40 -4.20
C TYR A 178 10.16 -8.96 -4.93
N SER A 179 10.18 -8.95 -6.27
CA SER A 179 9.02 -8.55 -7.08
C SER A 179 7.85 -9.49 -6.83
N GLY A 180 6.66 -8.91 -6.60
CA GLY A 180 5.42 -9.66 -6.35
C GLY A 180 5.27 -10.18 -4.92
N HIS A 181 6.22 -9.89 -4.03
CA HIS A 181 6.17 -10.28 -2.63
C HIS A 181 5.85 -9.08 -1.72
N LEU A 182 4.95 -9.29 -0.76
CA LEU A 182 4.56 -8.30 0.24
C LEU A 182 5.18 -8.63 1.59
N TYR A 183 5.59 -7.63 2.37
CA TYR A 183 6.42 -7.83 3.57
C TYR A 183 5.86 -8.84 4.56
N ARG A 184 4.58 -8.77 4.90
CA ARG A 184 3.96 -9.66 5.92
C ARG A 184 3.61 -11.05 5.40
N LEU A 185 3.63 -11.24 4.08
CA LEU A 185 3.23 -12.50 3.43
C LEU A 185 4.41 -13.18 2.72
N SER A 186 5.60 -12.57 2.77
CA SER A 186 6.76 -13.03 2.03
C SER A 186 7.60 -14.00 2.85
N PRO A 187 7.97 -15.17 2.31
CA PRO A 187 8.89 -16.09 2.97
C PRO A 187 10.31 -15.50 3.13
N HIS A 188 10.62 -14.40 2.43
CA HIS A 188 11.90 -13.70 2.52
C HIS A 188 11.99 -12.77 3.73
N SER A 189 10.86 -12.44 4.37
CA SER A 189 10.84 -11.59 5.56
C SER A 189 11.45 -12.33 6.74
N SER A 190 12.36 -11.67 7.47
CA SER A 190 12.92 -12.21 8.72
C SER A 190 11.85 -12.47 9.79
N ASP A 191 10.67 -11.83 9.64
CA ASP A 191 9.56 -11.93 10.57
C ASP A 191 8.50 -12.97 10.15
N HIS A 192 8.68 -13.65 9.01
CA HIS A 192 7.70 -14.62 8.48
C HIS A 192 7.37 -15.75 9.49
N ASN A 193 8.34 -16.16 10.32
CA ASN A 193 8.12 -17.19 11.35
C ASN A 193 7.30 -16.73 12.57
N ARG A 194 6.80 -15.48 12.60
CA ARG A 194 5.98 -14.95 13.70
C ARG A 194 4.47 -14.95 13.43
N ILE A 195 4.04 -15.29 12.22
CA ILE A 195 2.62 -15.35 11.84
C ILE A 195 2.26 -16.82 11.59
N SER A 196 1.77 -17.52 12.62
CA SER A 196 1.24 -18.88 12.47
C SER A 196 -0.10 -18.84 11.70
N PRO A 197 -0.39 -19.81 10.82
CA PRO A 197 -1.60 -19.84 10.00
C PRO A 197 -2.87 -20.33 10.73
N ASP A 198 -2.85 -20.45 12.07
CA ASP A 198 -3.90 -21.14 12.83
C ASP A 198 -4.97 -20.20 13.43
N SER A 199 -5.41 -19.22 12.65
CA SER A 199 -6.63 -18.45 12.97
C SER A 199 -7.61 -18.53 11.80
N THR A 200 -8.25 -19.69 11.67
CA THR A 200 -9.47 -19.82 10.89
C THR A 200 -10.61 -19.12 11.64
N ASP A 201 -10.79 -17.82 11.41
CA ASP A 201 -12.08 -17.19 11.68
C ASP A 201 -13.01 -17.46 10.49
N SER A 202 -13.92 -18.41 10.71
CA SER A 202 -15.00 -18.72 9.80
C SER A 202 -15.89 -17.49 9.57
N CYS A 203 -16.35 -17.36 8.33
CA CYS A 203 -17.38 -16.46 7.83
C CYS A 203 -18.52 -16.19 8.84
N ASP A 204 -18.38 -15.16 9.68
CA ASP A 204 -19.25 -13.98 9.79
C ASP A 204 -18.70 -13.07 10.89
N SER A 205 -19.01 -11.77 10.82
CA SER A 205 -18.68 -10.72 11.80
C SER A 205 -17.30 -10.06 11.73
N THR A 206 -17.34 -8.82 11.24
CA THR A 206 -16.48 -7.70 11.62
C THR A 206 -16.15 -7.69 13.12
N SER A 207 -14.97 -8.16 13.50
CA SER A 207 -14.22 -7.82 14.73
C SER A 207 -12.92 -8.62 14.75
N ILE A 208 -11.80 -8.02 14.33
CA ILE A 208 -10.49 -8.49 14.81
C ILE A 208 -9.75 -7.26 15.34
N THR A 209 -9.72 -7.20 16.67
CA THR A 209 -9.12 -6.17 17.49
C THR A 209 -7.60 -6.30 17.58
N ASN A 210 -6.97 -5.14 17.75
CA ASN A 210 -5.72 -4.86 18.46
C ASN A 210 -4.41 -5.38 17.87
N GLY A 211 -3.73 -4.45 17.18
CA GLY A 211 -2.28 -4.33 17.18
C GLY A 211 -1.89 -2.91 17.56
N ASN A 212 -2.05 -2.56 18.83
CA ASN A 212 -1.23 -1.51 19.43
C ASN A 212 0.21 -1.98 19.33
N ASP A 213 1.06 -1.26 18.59
CA ASP A 213 2.37 -0.86 19.08
C ASP A 213 3.07 0.08 18.08
N TYR A 214 3.77 1.05 18.69
CA TYR A 214 4.74 2.01 18.15
C TYR A 214 4.19 3.35 17.63
N TYR A 215 4.25 4.33 18.55
CA TYR A 215 4.62 5.71 18.27
C TYR A 215 5.87 5.80 17.40
#